data_AF-A0A848ZML4-F1
#
_entry.id   AF-A0A848ZML4-F1
#
_cell.length_a   1.000
_cell.length_b   1.000
_cell.length_c   1.000
_cell.angle_alpha   90.00
_cell.angle_beta   90.00
_cell.angle_gamma   90.00
#
_symmetry.space_group_name_H-M   'P 1'
#
loop_
_entity.id
_entity.type
_entity.pdbx_description
1 polymer ?
#
loop_
_entity_poly.entity_id
_entity_poly.type
_entity_poly.pdbx_seq_one_letter_code
_entity_poly.pdbx_strand_id
1 'polypeptide(L)'
;PSYNEKGNTGWVGGNNNWNQVCHGGMVAAAIVTADKEPELAAKTIGRALDSIPQALVSYGPDGVYPEGSTYWSYGTSFTVITAAMLESAFNTDFGLSQFPAFLESANFRLLSNTPSGGYYNFADCGDKRSDQGDITLAWFATKTGNKAFFEKDRFLAPPEDMGKLARNAGAGLVWVSQYKEKNEVKTPMNWKGEGENPIVIFRSSNEDPHQYYFGGKGGRGTVNHGNMDAGSFIFELNGVRWSIDAGNQKYHTLEKTGFDLWHRCQNCQRWTLLTKNNFGHSTLTVNNQHHVVDGMAFFTHFQDGDAPEATLDLSAAFEGQLKSAQRRFVKDSPTSLLIEDSLVASDSTKVITWQLLTVADVEIVKGGAVLHQDGQQLKLENLSHPEISVSVISLDPAPMELDRQIKNLKRIELRLPAYIMKEGTTTLRVRLSGA
;
A
#
# COMPACT_ATOMS: atom_id res chain seq x y z
N PRO A 1 3.91 -28.51 -15.45
CA PRO A 1 5.27 -28.63 -14.89
C PRO A 1 6.21 -27.54 -15.44
N SER A 2 7.16 -27.05 -14.65
CA SER A 2 8.19 -26.06 -15.08
C SER A 2 9.06 -26.53 -16.24
N TYR A 3 9.04 -27.83 -16.55
CA TYR A 3 9.75 -28.48 -17.66
C TYR A 3 8.91 -28.58 -18.95
N ASN A 4 7.63 -28.20 -18.92
CA ASN A 4 6.78 -28.28 -20.10
C ASN A 4 6.91 -26.98 -20.91
N GLU A 5 7.73 -27.00 -21.96
CA GLU A 5 7.95 -25.88 -22.88
C GLU A 5 6.67 -25.42 -23.61
N LYS A 6 5.66 -26.28 -23.70
CA LYS A 6 4.35 -25.97 -24.29
C LYS A 6 3.29 -25.60 -23.24
N GLY A 7 3.67 -25.56 -21.97
CA GLY A 7 2.79 -25.22 -20.86
C GLY A 7 2.79 -23.73 -20.55
N ASN A 8 1.87 -23.29 -19.69
CA ASN A 8 1.93 -21.93 -19.15
C ASN A 8 3.09 -21.83 -18.14
N THR A 9 4.23 -21.31 -18.60
CA THR A 9 5.48 -21.17 -17.83
C THR A 9 5.82 -19.72 -17.51
N GLY A 10 4.88 -18.78 -17.66
CA GLY A 10 5.13 -17.36 -17.41
C GLY A 10 5.60 -17.05 -15.99
N TRP A 11 5.26 -17.91 -15.02
CA TRP A 11 5.72 -17.80 -13.63
C TRP A 11 7.21 -18.13 -13.44
N VAL A 12 7.83 -18.90 -14.34
CA VAL A 12 9.20 -19.41 -14.15
C VAL A 12 10.19 -18.26 -14.09
N GLY A 13 10.04 -17.25 -14.94
CA GLY A 13 10.82 -16.01 -14.93
C GLY A 13 10.01 -14.78 -14.54
N GLY A 14 8.89 -14.97 -13.83
CA GLY A 14 8.02 -13.86 -13.43
C GLY A 14 8.62 -13.08 -12.27
N ASN A 15 8.36 -11.77 -12.22
CA ASN A 15 8.77 -10.88 -11.12
C ASN A 15 7.69 -10.70 -10.04
N ASN A 16 6.71 -11.60 -9.98
CA ASN A 16 5.55 -11.48 -9.10
C ASN A 16 5.40 -12.68 -8.16
N ASN A 17 4.33 -12.69 -7.38
CA ASN A 17 4.07 -13.74 -6.39
C ASN A 17 3.95 -15.16 -6.97
N TRP A 18 3.56 -15.35 -8.24
CA TRP A 18 3.44 -16.69 -8.84
C TRP A 18 4.79 -17.41 -8.91
N ASN A 19 5.86 -16.68 -9.18
CA ASN A 19 7.22 -17.22 -9.16
C ASN A 19 7.55 -17.80 -7.77
N GLN A 20 7.35 -17.02 -6.71
CA GLN A 20 7.59 -17.41 -5.32
C GLN A 20 6.76 -18.64 -4.94
N VAL A 21 5.46 -18.65 -5.28
CA VAL A 21 4.52 -19.75 -4.98
C VAL A 21 4.94 -21.05 -5.67
N CYS A 22 5.12 -20.99 -6.99
CA CYS A 22 5.35 -22.19 -7.79
C CYS A 22 6.74 -22.79 -7.52
N HIS A 23 7.79 -21.98 -7.46
CA HIS A 23 9.13 -22.48 -7.15
C HIS A 23 9.23 -23.03 -5.74
N GLY A 24 8.57 -22.42 -4.74
CA GLY A 24 8.53 -22.97 -3.38
C GLY A 24 7.92 -24.38 -3.33
N GLY A 25 6.83 -24.61 -4.08
CA GLY A 25 6.26 -25.96 -4.21
C GLY A 25 7.18 -26.96 -4.92
N MET A 26 7.88 -26.51 -5.97
CA MET A 26 8.86 -27.35 -6.69
C MET A 26 10.06 -27.72 -5.82
N VAL A 27 10.56 -26.79 -5.01
CA VAL A 27 11.64 -27.03 -4.04
C VAL A 27 11.20 -28.05 -2.99
N ALA A 28 10.00 -27.90 -2.43
CA ALA A 28 9.47 -28.85 -1.45
C ALA A 28 9.42 -30.28 -2.01
N ALA A 29 8.87 -30.44 -3.22
CA ALA A 29 8.80 -31.75 -3.89
C ALA A 29 10.19 -32.32 -4.16
N ALA A 30 11.11 -31.50 -4.66
CA ALA A 30 12.48 -31.92 -4.97
C ALA A 30 13.23 -32.42 -3.71
N ILE A 31 13.09 -31.72 -2.57
CA ILE A 31 13.71 -32.15 -1.31
C ILE A 31 13.15 -33.51 -0.87
N VAL A 32 11.83 -33.70 -0.92
CA VAL A 32 11.18 -34.95 -0.46
C VAL A 32 11.51 -36.17 -1.33
N THR A 33 11.85 -35.96 -2.60
CA THR A 33 12.18 -37.07 -3.54
C THR A 33 13.67 -37.21 -3.81
N ALA A 34 14.53 -36.46 -3.11
CA ALA A 34 15.96 -36.42 -3.39
C ALA A 34 16.68 -37.77 -3.15
N ASP A 35 16.12 -38.63 -2.29
CA ASP A 35 16.61 -39.98 -2.03
C ASP A 35 16.36 -40.95 -3.20
N LYS A 36 15.30 -40.72 -3.98
CA LYS A 36 14.89 -41.55 -5.12
C LYS A 36 15.42 -41.03 -6.44
N GLU A 37 15.38 -39.71 -6.64
CA GLU A 37 15.70 -39.04 -7.91
C GLU A 37 16.65 -37.85 -7.69
N PRO A 38 17.89 -38.08 -7.21
CA PRO A 38 18.80 -37.03 -6.75
C PRO A 38 19.16 -36.02 -7.84
N GLU A 39 19.40 -36.47 -9.07
CA GLU A 39 19.77 -35.59 -10.19
C GLU A 39 18.62 -34.67 -10.59
N LEU A 40 17.39 -35.20 -10.64
CA LEU A 40 16.21 -34.42 -10.97
C LEU A 40 15.88 -33.42 -9.85
N ALA A 41 16.03 -33.84 -8.59
CA ALA A 41 15.85 -32.98 -7.44
C ALA A 41 16.86 -31.81 -7.47
N ALA A 42 18.15 -32.09 -7.64
CA ALA A 42 19.20 -31.07 -7.73
C ALA A 42 18.94 -30.11 -8.90
N LYS A 43 18.58 -30.62 -10.07
CA LYS A 43 18.21 -29.79 -11.24
C LYS A 43 16.99 -28.91 -10.96
N THR A 44 15.99 -29.43 -10.25
CA THR A 44 14.77 -28.68 -9.90
C THR A 44 15.07 -27.55 -8.92
N ILE A 45 15.86 -27.83 -7.88
CA ILE A 45 16.30 -26.83 -6.90
C ILE A 45 17.16 -25.76 -7.57
N GLY A 46 18.14 -26.16 -8.39
CA GLY A 46 18.99 -25.21 -9.12
C GLY A 46 18.18 -24.23 -9.97
N ARG A 47 17.20 -24.73 -10.74
CA ARG A 47 16.29 -23.87 -11.52
C ARG A 47 15.48 -22.91 -10.66
N ALA A 48 15.03 -23.34 -9.49
CA ALA A 48 14.31 -22.47 -8.57
C ALA A 48 15.21 -21.37 -8.00
N LEU A 49 16.44 -21.72 -7.61
CA LEU A 49 17.43 -20.75 -7.10
C LEU A 49 17.83 -19.72 -8.17
N ASP A 50 17.90 -20.10 -9.44
CA ASP A 50 18.16 -19.16 -10.55
C ASP A 50 16.98 -18.22 -10.82
N SER A 51 15.77 -18.60 -10.42
CA SER A 51 14.52 -17.95 -10.85
C SER A 51 13.84 -17.13 -9.75
N ILE A 52 13.86 -17.59 -8.49
CA ILE A 52 13.27 -16.86 -7.35
C ILE A 52 13.79 -15.43 -7.22
N PRO A 53 15.11 -15.15 -7.41
CA PRO A 53 15.64 -13.79 -7.34
C PRO A 53 14.90 -12.78 -8.23
N GLN A 54 14.33 -13.21 -9.36
CA GLN A 54 13.59 -12.33 -10.28
C GLN A 54 12.31 -11.76 -9.63
N ALA A 55 11.68 -12.50 -8.73
CA ALA A 55 10.57 -12.00 -7.92
C ALA A 55 11.03 -11.20 -6.70
N LEU A 56 12.23 -11.49 -6.17
CA LEU A 56 12.78 -10.75 -5.04
C LEU A 56 13.26 -9.34 -5.42
N VAL A 57 13.50 -9.06 -6.71
CA VAL A 57 13.77 -7.70 -7.21
C VAL A 57 12.65 -6.73 -6.84
N SER A 58 11.41 -7.21 -6.76
CA SER A 58 10.22 -6.40 -6.46
C SER A 58 10.18 -5.82 -5.03
N TYR A 59 11.08 -6.26 -4.14
CA TYR A 59 11.24 -5.67 -2.80
C TYR A 59 12.16 -4.45 -2.85
N GLY A 60 12.99 -4.31 -3.88
CA GLY A 60 13.97 -3.23 -3.97
C GLY A 60 13.36 -1.85 -4.22
N PRO A 61 14.02 -0.77 -3.78
CA PRO A 61 15.29 -0.78 -3.04
C PRO A 61 15.13 -0.86 -1.51
N ASP A 62 13.99 -0.45 -0.95
CA ASP A 62 13.84 -0.24 0.51
C ASP A 62 12.87 -1.23 1.19
N GLY A 63 12.30 -2.15 0.44
CA GLY A 63 11.38 -3.17 0.96
C GLY A 63 9.89 -2.89 0.71
N VAL A 64 9.54 -1.82 -0.01
CA VAL A 64 8.15 -1.55 -0.39
C VAL A 64 7.66 -2.62 -1.36
N TYR A 65 6.58 -3.31 -1.01
CA TYR A 65 5.98 -4.27 -1.92
C TYR A 65 4.99 -3.56 -2.86
N PRO A 66 5.19 -3.61 -4.19
CA PRO A 66 4.44 -2.78 -5.14
C PRO A 66 2.94 -3.06 -5.15
N GLU A 67 2.54 -4.29 -4.83
CA GLU A 67 1.14 -4.75 -4.80
C GLU A 67 0.45 -4.52 -3.43
N GLY A 68 1.12 -3.88 -2.47
CA GLY A 68 0.57 -3.59 -1.15
C GLY A 68 0.69 -4.71 -0.13
N SER A 69 0.18 -4.45 1.08
CA SER A 69 0.38 -5.27 2.28
C SER A 69 -0.16 -6.71 2.17
N THR A 70 -1.29 -6.90 1.47
CA THR A 70 -1.90 -8.23 1.30
C THR A 70 -1.01 -9.13 0.44
N TYR A 71 -0.50 -8.61 -0.67
CA TYR A 71 0.35 -9.37 -1.58
C TYR A 71 1.78 -9.56 -1.06
N TRP A 72 2.30 -8.63 -0.24
CA TRP A 72 3.50 -8.88 0.54
C TRP A 72 3.31 -10.13 1.40
N SER A 73 2.25 -10.18 2.21
CA SER A 73 1.99 -11.34 3.08
C SER A 73 1.89 -12.65 2.28
N TYR A 74 1.18 -12.60 1.15
CA TYR A 74 1.02 -13.76 0.27
C TYR A 74 2.36 -14.23 -0.34
N GLY A 75 3.03 -13.39 -1.12
CA GLY A 75 4.28 -13.75 -1.82
C GLY A 75 5.42 -14.07 -0.86
N THR A 76 5.65 -13.20 0.11
CA THR A 76 6.75 -13.33 1.09
C THR A 76 6.61 -14.60 1.92
N SER A 77 5.39 -15.03 2.27
CA SER A 77 5.20 -16.29 3.01
C SER A 77 5.79 -17.51 2.30
N PHE A 78 5.71 -17.57 0.97
CA PHE A 78 6.29 -18.67 0.19
C PHE A 78 7.80 -18.58 0.11
N THR A 79 8.37 -17.39 -0.05
CA THR A 79 9.82 -17.19 -0.02
C THR A 79 10.39 -17.59 1.33
N VAL A 80 9.75 -17.18 2.42
CA VAL A 80 10.14 -17.55 3.79
C VAL A 80 10.09 -19.07 4.01
N ILE A 81 9.00 -19.72 3.60
CA ILE A 81 8.88 -21.19 3.71
C ILE A 81 9.96 -21.88 2.87
N THR A 82 10.24 -21.37 1.66
CA THR A 82 11.28 -21.91 0.77
C THR A 82 12.67 -21.79 1.40
N ALA A 83 13.02 -20.62 1.93
CA ALA A 83 14.27 -20.41 2.64
C ALA A 83 14.40 -21.34 3.85
N ALA A 84 13.33 -21.50 4.64
CA ALA A 84 13.31 -22.39 5.79
C ALA A 84 13.47 -23.88 5.42
N MET A 85 12.84 -24.33 4.31
CA MET A 85 13.00 -25.71 3.81
C MET A 85 14.45 -25.98 3.36
N LEU A 86 15.05 -25.04 2.63
CA LEU A 86 16.43 -25.14 2.17
C LEU A 86 17.41 -25.14 3.35
N GLU A 87 17.22 -24.23 4.30
CA GLU A 87 18.06 -24.15 5.50
C GLU A 87 17.94 -25.43 6.34
N SER A 88 16.74 -25.97 6.51
CA SER A 88 16.53 -27.23 7.23
C SER A 88 17.17 -28.43 6.53
N ALA A 89 17.16 -28.48 5.20
CA ALA A 89 17.68 -29.61 4.43
C ALA A 89 19.20 -29.54 4.20
N PHE A 90 19.75 -28.34 4.04
CA PHE A 90 21.11 -28.12 3.55
C PHE A 90 21.95 -27.20 4.44
N ASN A 91 21.40 -26.73 5.58
CA ASN A 91 22.05 -25.77 6.48
C ASN A 91 22.42 -24.44 5.79
N THR A 92 21.70 -24.10 4.72
CA THR A 92 21.79 -22.84 3.96
C THR A 92 20.48 -22.57 3.22
N ASP A 93 20.09 -21.31 3.09
CA ASP A 93 18.99 -20.88 2.22
C ASP A 93 19.48 -20.37 0.86
N PHE A 94 20.76 -20.61 0.55
CA PHE A 94 21.45 -20.16 -0.66
C PHE A 94 21.38 -18.65 -0.88
N GLY A 95 21.30 -17.86 0.20
CA GLY A 95 21.30 -16.41 0.15
C GLY A 95 19.93 -15.79 -0.12
N LEU A 96 18.84 -16.58 -0.17
CA LEU A 96 17.49 -16.05 -0.38
C LEU A 96 17.08 -15.04 0.69
N SER A 97 17.37 -15.30 1.99
CA SER A 97 17.09 -14.33 3.05
C SER A 97 17.95 -13.07 2.98
N GLN A 98 19.12 -13.15 2.35
CA GLN A 98 20.08 -12.04 2.22
C GLN A 98 19.91 -11.28 0.91
N PHE A 99 18.85 -11.58 0.14
CA PHE A 99 18.55 -10.83 -1.06
C PHE A 99 18.28 -9.35 -0.69
N PRO A 100 18.84 -8.37 -1.43
CA PRO A 100 18.69 -6.96 -1.11
C PRO A 100 17.22 -6.55 -0.89
N ALA A 101 16.98 -5.75 0.14
CA ALA A 101 15.67 -5.22 0.54
C ALA A 101 14.67 -6.26 1.09
N PHE A 102 15.01 -7.57 1.09
CA PHE A 102 14.07 -8.60 1.53
C PHE A 102 13.82 -8.52 3.03
N LEU A 103 14.86 -8.47 3.87
CA LEU A 103 14.71 -8.32 5.33
C LEU A 103 14.12 -6.95 5.71
N GLU A 104 14.52 -5.91 4.98
CA GLU A 104 14.04 -4.54 5.16
C GLU A 104 12.54 -4.42 4.90
N SER A 105 11.98 -5.26 4.02
CA SER A 105 10.54 -5.28 3.72
C SER A 105 9.63 -5.61 4.91
N ALA A 106 10.18 -6.19 5.98
CA ALA A 106 9.45 -6.36 7.23
C ALA A 106 9.05 -5.00 7.84
N ASN A 107 9.85 -3.95 7.65
CA ASN A 107 9.47 -2.58 8.05
C ASN A 107 8.26 -2.09 7.24
N PHE A 108 8.25 -2.26 5.92
CA PHE A 108 7.09 -1.94 5.10
C PHE A 108 5.81 -2.60 5.63
N ARG A 109 5.88 -3.90 5.91
CA ARG A 109 4.74 -4.66 6.45
C ARG A 109 4.31 -4.13 7.81
N LEU A 110 5.25 -3.94 8.73
CA LEU A 110 4.97 -3.47 10.09
C LEU A 110 4.32 -2.08 10.06
N LEU A 111 4.91 -1.16 9.30
CA LEU A 111 4.47 0.23 9.22
C LEU A 111 3.15 0.38 8.48
N SER A 112 2.83 -0.52 7.55
CA SER A 112 1.53 -0.53 6.88
C SER A 112 0.38 -0.98 7.79
N ASN A 113 0.65 -1.46 9.01
CA ASN A 113 -0.40 -1.69 10.00
C ASN A 113 -0.73 -0.37 10.70
N THR A 114 -1.96 0.10 10.49
CA THR A 114 -2.43 1.37 11.06
C THR A 114 -2.96 1.19 12.49
N PRO A 115 -2.95 2.24 13.33
CA PRO A 115 -3.45 2.18 14.71
C PRO A 115 -4.91 1.70 14.83
N SER A 116 -5.78 1.99 13.85
CA SER A 116 -7.16 1.51 13.83
C SER A 116 -7.31 -0.01 13.63
N GLY A 117 -6.20 -0.74 13.45
CA GLY A 117 -6.20 -2.16 13.08
C GLY A 117 -6.42 -2.42 11.58
N GLY A 118 -6.48 -1.35 10.77
CA GLY A 118 -6.49 -1.45 9.32
C GLY A 118 -5.10 -1.62 8.70
N TYR A 119 -5.06 -1.87 7.39
CA TYR A 119 -3.87 -1.69 6.57
C TYR A 119 -3.84 -0.30 5.96
N TYR A 120 -2.64 0.20 5.64
CA TYR A 120 -2.49 1.12 4.51
C TYR A 120 -2.76 0.32 3.24
N ASN A 121 -4.01 0.36 2.80
CA ASN A 121 -4.59 -0.57 1.84
C ASN A 121 -4.54 -0.08 0.39
N PHE A 122 -3.40 0.51 -0.02
CA PHE A 122 -3.19 0.87 -1.42
C PHE A 122 -3.09 -0.37 -2.33
N ALA A 123 -3.26 -0.15 -3.64
CA ALA A 123 -3.32 -1.23 -4.64
C ALA A 123 -4.43 -2.25 -4.28
N ASP A 124 -4.27 -3.49 -4.72
CA ASP A 124 -5.22 -4.57 -4.41
C ASP A 124 -4.98 -5.17 -3.02
N CYS A 125 -5.24 -4.36 -1.99
CA CYS A 125 -5.08 -4.74 -0.59
C CYS A 125 -6.44 -4.90 0.12
N GLY A 126 -6.54 -5.88 1.03
CA GLY A 126 -7.64 -5.97 1.98
C GLY A 126 -7.60 -4.84 3.01
N ASP A 127 -8.69 -4.64 3.75
CA ASP A 127 -8.81 -3.46 4.63
C ASP A 127 -8.13 -3.64 5.98
N LYS A 128 -8.19 -4.86 6.53
CA LYS A 128 -7.80 -5.15 7.91
C LYS A 128 -6.81 -6.30 7.96
N ARG A 129 -5.92 -6.21 8.95
CA ARG A 129 -5.06 -7.32 9.33
C ARG A 129 -5.82 -8.40 10.06
N SER A 130 -5.27 -9.61 10.03
CA SER A 130 -5.72 -10.69 10.90
C SER A 130 -5.58 -10.29 12.37
N ASP A 131 -6.50 -10.77 13.21
CA ASP A 131 -6.38 -10.69 14.68
C ASP A 131 -5.28 -11.63 15.20
N GLN A 132 -4.99 -12.69 14.45
CA GLN A 132 -3.89 -13.61 14.73
C GLN A 132 -2.52 -12.98 14.47
N GLY A 133 -1.49 -13.51 15.14
CA GLY A 133 -0.11 -13.09 14.94
C GLY A 133 0.38 -13.37 13.52
N ASP A 134 1.13 -12.44 12.93
CA ASP A 134 1.68 -12.59 11.58
C ASP A 134 2.87 -13.57 11.58
N ILE A 135 2.60 -14.82 11.19
CA ILE A 135 3.59 -15.92 11.11
C ILE A 135 4.77 -15.57 10.20
N THR A 136 4.53 -14.83 9.12
CA THR A 136 5.62 -14.42 8.21
C THR A 136 6.53 -13.43 8.93
N LEU A 137 5.99 -12.43 9.64
CA LEU A 137 6.79 -11.52 10.47
C LEU A 137 7.53 -12.25 11.61
N ALA A 138 6.98 -13.32 12.19
CA ALA A 138 7.70 -14.11 13.20
C ALA A 138 9.00 -14.74 12.65
N TRP A 139 9.04 -15.12 11.38
CA TRP A 139 10.29 -15.55 10.74
C TRP A 139 11.29 -14.40 10.63
N PHE A 140 10.84 -13.21 10.20
CA PHE A 140 11.71 -12.01 10.16
C PHE A 140 12.21 -11.65 11.54
N ALA A 141 11.36 -11.73 12.57
CA ALA A 141 11.74 -11.53 13.96
C ALA A 141 12.82 -12.52 14.39
N THR A 142 12.71 -13.78 14.01
CA THR A 142 13.71 -14.82 14.33
C THR A 142 15.04 -14.56 13.63
N LYS A 143 15.02 -14.14 12.36
CA LYS A 143 16.23 -13.84 11.59
C LYS A 143 16.94 -12.58 12.07
N THR A 144 16.19 -11.54 12.41
CA THR A 144 16.73 -10.22 12.77
C THR A 144 16.94 -10.06 14.28
N GLY A 145 16.18 -10.78 15.11
CA GLY A 145 16.05 -10.53 16.54
C GLY A 145 15.16 -9.33 16.90
N ASN A 146 14.55 -8.67 15.90
CA ASN A 146 13.78 -7.44 16.10
C ASN A 146 12.41 -7.73 16.75
N LYS A 147 12.22 -7.21 17.97
CA LYS A 147 10.97 -7.33 18.74
C LYS A 147 9.76 -6.73 18.04
N ALA A 148 9.95 -5.69 17.24
CA ALA A 148 8.83 -5.03 16.56
C ALA A 148 8.13 -5.95 15.53
N PHE A 149 8.82 -6.98 15.04
CA PHE A 149 8.23 -7.99 14.15
C PHE A 149 7.62 -9.17 14.93
N PHE A 150 7.79 -9.24 16.25
CA PHE A 150 7.34 -10.34 17.07
C PHE A 150 6.08 -9.99 17.87
N GLU A 151 4.93 -10.42 17.37
CA GLU A 151 3.62 -10.11 17.93
C GLU A 151 3.24 -11.02 19.10
N LYS A 152 4.05 -10.99 20.17
CA LYS A 152 3.96 -11.90 21.32
C LYS A 152 2.53 -12.07 21.85
N ASP A 153 1.82 -10.97 22.09
CA ASP A 153 0.48 -11.02 22.69
C ASP A 153 -0.53 -11.73 21.79
N ARG A 154 -0.39 -11.59 20.46
CA ARG A 154 -1.24 -12.27 19.48
C ARG A 154 -0.91 -13.76 19.36
N PHE A 155 0.35 -14.14 19.53
CA PHE A 155 0.76 -15.55 19.56
C PHE A 155 0.38 -16.26 20.88
N LEU A 156 0.12 -15.49 21.94
CA LEU A 156 -0.30 -15.99 23.25
C LEU A 156 -1.81 -15.86 23.50
N ALA A 157 -2.59 -15.51 22.47
CA ALA A 157 -4.04 -15.46 22.58
C ALA A 157 -4.63 -16.82 23.03
N PRO A 158 -5.74 -16.85 23.77
CA PRO A 158 -6.39 -18.11 24.13
C PRO A 158 -6.78 -18.92 22.88
N PRO A 159 -6.59 -20.27 22.86
CA PRO A 159 -6.91 -21.10 21.70
C PRO A 159 -8.36 -20.95 21.19
N GLU A 160 -9.30 -20.74 22.10
CA GLU A 160 -10.72 -20.47 21.81
C GLU A 160 -10.93 -19.19 20.98
N ASP A 161 -10.02 -18.21 21.10
CA ASP A 161 -10.05 -16.94 20.37
C ASP A 161 -9.23 -16.98 19.06
N MET A 162 -8.47 -18.06 18.82
CA MET A 162 -7.57 -18.17 17.67
C MET A 162 -8.29 -18.47 16.34
N GLY A 163 -9.48 -19.07 16.40
CA GLY A 163 -10.24 -19.46 15.22
C GLY A 163 -9.46 -20.39 14.27
N LYS A 164 -9.63 -20.22 12.96
CA LYS A 164 -8.93 -21.02 11.95
C LYS A 164 -7.53 -20.46 11.70
N LEU A 165 -6.51 -21.22 12.07
CA LEU A 165 -5.12 -20.88 11.83
C LEU A 165 -4.76 -20.90 10.34
N ALA A 166 -3.77 -20.10 9.98
CA ALA A 166 -3.24 -20.04 8.62
C ALA A 166 -2.55 -21.35 8.23
N ARG A 167 -2.52 -21.67 6.92
CA ARG A 167 -1.90 -22.90 6.39
C ARG A 167 -0.42 -23.07 6.75
N ASN A 168 0.28 -21.98 7.06
CA ASN A 168 1.69 -21.94 7.44
C ASN A 168 1.90 -21.95 8.97
N ALA A 169 0.85 -22.07 9.79
CA ALA A 169 0.95 -22.03 11.24
C ALA A 169 1.88 -23.11 11.82
N GLY A 170 1.91 -24.31 11.22
CA GLY A 170 2.83 -25.37 11.64
C GLY A 170 4.30 -24.97 11.53
N ALA A 171 4.70 -24.29 10.45
CA ALA A 171 6.04 -23.73 10.32
C ALA A 171 6.26 -22.54 11.29
N GLY A 172 5.23 -21.73 11.49
CA GLY A 172 5.26 -20.61 12.43
C GLY A 172 5.60 -21.00 13.86
N LEU A 173 5.14 -22.16 14.34
CA LEU A 173 5.48 -22.67 15.68
C LEU A 173 6.99 -22.80 15.89
N VAL A 174 7.72 -23.23 14.86
CA VAL A 174 9.18 -23.35 14.91
C VAL A 174 9.80 -21.98 15.15
N TRP A 175 9.43 -20.99 14.35
CA TRP A 175 10.00 -19.64 14.44
C TRP A 175 9.62 -18.94 15.74
N VAL A 176 8.36 -19.07 16.18
CA VAL A 176 7.92 -18.55 17.48
C VAL A 176 8.73 -19.15 18.63
N SER A 177 9.04 -20.46 18.57
CA SER A 177 9.85 -21.14 19.59
C SER A 177 11.35 -20.78 19.54
N GLN A 178 11.86 -20.40 18.37
CA GLN A 178 13.27 -20.06 18.14
C GLN A 178 13.58 -18.58 18.37
N TYR A 179 12.57 -17.72 18.42
CA TYR A 179 12.75 -16.29 18.56
C TYR A 179 13.55 -15.95 19.82
N LYS A 180 14.61 -15.17 19.63
CA LYS A 180 15.40 -14.57 20.69
C LYS A 180 15.54 -13.09 20.39
N GLU A 181 15.06 -12.27 21.32
CA GLU A 181 15.18 -10.82 21.23
C GLU A 181 16.65 -10.42 21.19
N LYS A 182 17.01 -9.61 20.19
CA LYS A 182 18.27 -8.87 20.15
C LYS A 182 17.92 -7.41 20.40
N ASN A 183 18.44 -6.84 21.49
CA ASN A 183 18.29 -5.41 21.73
C ASN A 183 19.04 -4.66 20.63
N GLU A 184 18.34 -3.84 19.83
CA GLU A 184 18.86 -2.60 19.18
C GLU A 184 18.06 -2.07 17.98
N VAL A 185 16.97 -2.70 17.51
CA VAL A 185 16.26 -2.19 16.32
C VAL A 185 15.01 -1.41 16.71
N LYS A 186 15.04 -0.09 16.57
CA LYS A 186 13.85 0.77 16.68
C LYS A 186 13.11 0.79 15.36
N THR A 187 11.79 0.59 15.40
CA THR A 187 10.91 0.85 14.26
C THR A 187 10.92 2.35 13.96
N PRO A 188 11.11 2.75 12.69
CA PRO A 188 11.07 4.16 12.34
C PRO A 188 9.67 4.73 12.55
N MET A 189 9.60 5.94 13.08
CA MET A 189 8.35 6.69 13.27
C MET A 189 7.93 7.39 11.98
N ASN A 190 8.92 7.82 11.21
CA ASN A 190 8.74 8.39 9.90
C ASN A 190 9.60 7.59 8.93
N TRP A 191 9.02 7.17 7.83
CA TRP A 191 9.70 6.28 6.91
C TRP A 191 9.28 6.56 5.48
N LYS A 192 10.26 6.64 4.59
CA LYS A 192 10.04 6.65 3.15
C LYS A 192 10.66 5.38 2.57
N GLY A 193 9.91 4.71 1.71
CA GLY A 193 10.44 3.64 0.88
C GLY A 193 10.21 3.94 -0.59
N GLU A 194 11.24 3.72 -1.41
CA GLU A 194 11.19 3.88 -2.86
C GLU A 194 10.69 2.59 -3.54
N GLY A 195 10.54 2.64 -4.88
CA GLY A 195 10.15 1.51 -5.71
C GLY A 195 9.20 1.92 -6.83
N GLU A 196 8.47 0.96 -7.40
CA GLU A 196 7.45 1.26 -8.43
C GLU A 196 6.21 1.97 -7.85
N ASN A 197 5.91 1.72 -6.58
CA ASN A 197 4.88 2.39 -5.80
C ASN A 197 5.51 2.94 -4.51
N PRO A 198 6.31 4.03 -4.59
CA PRO A 198 6.98 4.56 -3.41
C PRO A 198 5.94 5.08 -2.41
N ILE A 199 6.23 4.95 -1.12
CA ILE A 199 5.35 5.41 -0.04
C ILE A 199 6.12 6.20 1.02
N VAL A 200 5.39 7.05 1.73
CA VAL A 200 5.85 7.68 2.97
C VAL A 200 4.84 7.41 4.08
N ILE A 201 5.33 7.18 5.29
CA ILE A 201 4.53 6.96 6.48
C ILE A 201 5.04 7.91 7.57
N PHE A 202 4.12 8.60 8.25
CA PHE A 202 4.38 9.31 9.50
C PHE A 202 3.45 8.74 10.56
N ARG A 203 3.98 8.31 11.69
CA ARG A 203 3.19 7.72 12.78
C ARG A 203 3.61 8.26 14.15
N SER A 204 2.67 8.20 15.11
CA SER A 204 2.98 8.34 16.53
C SER A 204 3.33 6.99 17.16
N SER A 205 3.79 7.02 18.42
CA SER A 205 4.12 5.80 19.15
C SER A 205 2.82 5.07 19.50
N ASN A 206 2.92 3.79 19.86
CA ASN A 206 1.73 3.02 20.22
C ASN A 206 1.06 3.53 21.50
N GLU A 207 1.80 4.27 22.33
CA GLU A 207 1.36 4.86 23.60
C GLU A 207 0.78 6.27 23.42
N ASP A 208 0.91 6.86 22.23
CA ASP A 208 0.38 8.19 21.94
C ASP A 208 -1.16 8.16 21.92
N PRO A 209 -1.83 9.02 22.70
CA PRO A 209 -3.29 8.99 22.82
C PRO A 209 -4.02 9.40 21.54
N HIS A 210 -3.35 10.14 20.65
CA HIS A 210 -3.93 10.60 19.40
C HIS A 210 -3.81 9.57 18.28
N GLN A 211 -2.97 8.55 18.44
CA GLN A 211 -2.85 7.47 17.45
C GLN A 211 -2.65 8.00 16.02
N TYR A 212 -1.86 9.06 15.87
CA TYR A 212 -1.61 9.71 14.58
C TYR A 212 -1.02 8.71 13.60
N TYR A 213 -1.63 8.61 12.42
CA TYR A 213 -1.09 7.86 11.30
C TYR A 213 -1.38 8.56 9.98
N PHE A 214 -0.33 8.76 9.19
CA PHE A 214 -0.41 9.22 7.82
C PHE A 214 0.34 8.24 6.92
N GLY A 215 -0.27 7.88 5.78
CA GLY A 215 0.39 7.15 4.70
C GLY A 215 0.12 7.85 3.38
N GLY A 216 1.17 8.27 2.67
CA GLY A 216 1.10 8.88 1.34
C GLY A 216 1.76 8.00 0.29
N LYS A 217 1.27 8.03 -0.96
CA LYS A 217 1.72 7.15 -2.04
C LYS A 217 2.01 7.90 -3.34
N GLY A 218 3.11 7.51 -4.00
CA GLY A 218 3.42 7.84 -5.38
C GLY A 218 3.13 6.66 -6.33
N GLY A 219 3.89 6.55 -7.41
CA GLY A 219 3.79 5.48 -8.39
C GLY A 219 2.94 5.83 -9.61
N ARG A 220 2.51 4.81 -10.35
CA ARG A 220 1.74 4.92 -11.60
C ARG A 220 0.68 3.84 -11.71
N GLY A 221 -0.28 4.02 -12.60
CA GLY A 221 -1.40 3.10 -12.80
C GLY A 221 -0.99 1.73 -13.35
N THR A 222 0.08 1.65 -14.14
CA THR A 222 0.49 0.40 -14.81
C THR A 222 1.24 -0.61 -13.92
N VAL A 223 1.57 -0.27 -12.67
CA VAL A 223 2.15 -1.21 -11.71
C VAL A 223 1.21 -2.41 -11.54
N ASN A 224 1.76 -3.62 -11.38
CA ASN A 224 0.94 -4.80 -11.15
C ASN A 224 0.04 -4.58 -9.94
N HIS A 225 -1.26 -4.84 -10.10
CA HIS A 225 -2.29 -4.54 -9.09
C HIS A 225 -2.40 -3.06 -8.66
N GLY A 226 -1.75 -2.15 -9.39
CA GLY A 226 -1.81 -0.71 -9.16
C GLY A 226 -3.13 -0.06 -9.61
N ASN A 227 -3.28 1.20 -9.18
CA ASN A 227 -4.42 2.06 -9.43
C ASN A 227 -3.93 3.43 -9.93
N MET A 228 -4.81 4.24 -10.52
CA MET A 228 -4.52 5.64 -10.85
C MET A 228 -4.66 6.52 -9.60
N ASP A 229 -3.73 6.36 -8.66
CA ASP A 229 -3.82 6.91 -7.30
C ASP A 229 -2.56 7.72 -6.93
N ALA A 230 -1.86 8.27 -7.92
CA ALA A 230 -0.66 9.07 -7.71
C ALA A 230 -0.94 10.24 -6.75
N GLY A 231 -0.18 10.37 -5.67
CA GLY A 231 -0.37 11.41 -4.65
C GLY A 231 -1.53 11.17 -3.68
N SER A 232 -2.10 9.96 -3.68
CA SER A 232 -3.13 9.55 -2.72
C SER A 232 -2.57 9.39 -1.30
N PHE A 233 -3.47 9.43 -0.32
CA PHE A 233 -3.11 9.23 1.08
C PHE A 233 -4.27 8.73 1.92
N ILE A 234 -3.93 8.06 3.03
CA ILE A 234 -4.83 7.81 4.15
C ILE A 234 -4.39 8.61 5.37
N PHE A 235 -5.34 8.90 6.26
CA PHE A 235 -5.08 9.64 7.49
C PHE A 235 -5.94 9.08 8.62
N GLU A 236 -5.30 8.70 9.73
CA GLU A 236 -5.96 8.31 10.97
C GLU A 236 -5.56 9.22 12.12
N LEU A 237 -6.54 9.52 12.95
CA LEU A 237 -6.35 10.32 14.15
C LEU A 237 -7.45 9.98 15.16
N ASN A 238 -7.07 9.90 16.43
CA ASN A 238 -7.93 9.57 17.58
C ASN A 238 -8.72 8.26 17.36
N GLY A 239 -8.07 7.25 16.76
CA GLY A 239 -8.67 5.93 16.47
C GLY A 239 -9.61 5.88 15.27
N VAL A 240 -9.76 6.98 14.52
CA VAL A 240 -10.65 7.08 13.36
C VAL A 240 -9.85 7.25 12.07
N ARG A 241 -10.22 6.50 11.02
CA ARG A 241 -9.70 6.70 9.66
C ARG A 241 -10.54 7.72 8.91
N TRP A 242 -9.99 8.91 8.72
CA TRP A 242 -10.68 10.06 8.13
C TRP A 242 -10.58 10.12 6.61
N SER A 243 -9.40 9.85 6.07
CA SER A 243 -9.18 9.63 4.63
C SER A 243 -9.04 8.13 4.40
N ILE A 244 -9.93 7.57 3.58
CA ILE A 244 -9.96 6.13 3.28
C ILE A 244 -9.46 5.84 1.87
N ASP A 245 -8.89 4.66 1.68
CA ASP A 245 -8.72 4.04 0.38
C ASP A 245 -9.73 2.89 0.25
N ALA A 246 -10.35 2.75 -0.92
CA ALA A 246 -11.34 1.72 -1.17
C ALA A 246 -10.73 0.31 -1.30
N GLY A 247 -9.40 0.19 -1.47
CA GLY A 247 -8.67 -1.06 -1.53
C GLY A 247 -9.17 -2.00 -2.63
N ASN A 248 -9.24 -3.30 -2.31
CA ASN A 248 -9.61 -4.32 -3.28
C ASN A 248 -11.12 -4.67 -3.28
N GLN A 249 -11.57 -5.27 -4.38
CA GLN A 249 -12.90 -5.85 -4.53
C GLN A 249 -12.83 -7.29 -5.06
N LYS A 250 -13.92 -8.05 -4.92
CA LYS A 250 -13.92 -9.48 -5.25
C LYS A 250 -13.80 -9.71 -6.76
N TYR A 251 -12.63 -10.20 -7.21
CA TYR A 251 -12.38 -10.48 -8.63
C TYR A 251 -13.38 -11.44 -9.24
N HIS A 252 -13.77 -12.50 -8.52
CA HIS A 252 -14.73 -13.49 -9.00
C HIS A 252 -16.05 -12.88 -9.48
N THR A 253 -16.51 -11.81 -8.82
CA THR A 253 -17.73 -11.11 -9.23
C THR A 253 -17.54 -10.39 -10.57
N LEU A 254 -16.39 -9.77 -10.78
CA LEU A 254 -16.03 -9.08 -12.03
C LEU A 254 -15.79 -10.06 -13.18
N GLU A 255 -15.00 -11.10 -12.94
CA GLU A 255 -14.59 -12.06 -13.96
C GLU A 255 -15.79 -12.80 -14.53
N LYS A 256 -16.81 -13.09 -13.70
CA LYS A 256 -18.06 -13.71 -14.14
C LYS A 256 -18.85 -12.87 -15.15
N THR A 257 -18.71 -11.55 -15.14
CA THR A 257 -19.38 -10.70 -16.12
C THR A 257 -18.58 -10.52 -17.41
N GLY A 258 -17.39 -11.14 -17.50
CA GLY A 258 -16.45 -10.90 -18.60
C GLY A 258 -15.75 -9.54 -18.51
N PHE A 259 -15.74 -8.92 -17.32
CA PHE A 259 -15.09 -7.63 -17.10
C PHE A 259 -13.57 -7.76 -17.25
N ASP A 260 -12.98 -6.90 -18.08
CA ASP A 260 -11.54 -6.89 -18.31
C ASP A 260 -10.81 -6.09 -17.23
N LEU A 261 -10.44 -6.80 -16.17
CA LEU A 261 -9.71 -6.24 -15.03
C LEU A 261 -8.20 -6.10 -15.31
N TRP A 262 -7.65 -6.78 -16.31
CA TRP A 262 -6.20 -7.04 -16.38
C TRP A 262 -5.47 -6.20 -17.42
N HIS A 263 -6.16 -5.64 -18.42
CA HIS A 263 -5.53 -4.71 -19.36
C HIS A 263 -5.27 -3.34 -18.73
N ARG A 264 -4.13 -2.74 -19.11
CA ARG A 264 -3.56 -1.54 -18.47
C ARG A 264 -3.39 -0.34 -19.39
N CYS A 265 -3.95 -0.38 -20.60
CA CYS A 265 -3.93 0.75 -21.52
C CYS A 265 -4.68 1.97 -20.96
N GLN A 266 -4.36 3.19 -21.40
CA GLN A 266 -4.94 4.45 -20.87
C GLN A 266 -6.48 4.45 -20.75
N ASN A 267 -7.17 3.84 -21.72
CA ASN A 267 -8.63 3.81 -21.82
C ASN A 267 -9.23 2.42 -21.55
N CYS A 268 -8.49 1.53 -20.88
CA CYS A 268 -8.92 0.18 -20.61
C CYS A 268 -10.08 0.12 -19.60
N GLN A 269 -10.92 -0.91 -19.73
CA GLN A 269 -12.14 -1.06 -18.94
C GLN A 269 -11.87 -1.06 -17.43
N ARG A 270 -10.74 -1.61 -16.97
CA ARG A 270 -10.28 -1.56 -15.56
C ARG A 270 -10.46 -0.18 -14.92
N TRP A 271 -10.18 0.90 -15.64
CA TRP A 271 -10.24 2.26 -15.10
C TRP A 271 -11.66 2.82 -14.96
N THR A 272 -12.70 2.08 -15.36
CA THR A 272 -14.07 2.50 -15.04
C THR A 272 -14.42 2.22 -13.58
N LEU A 273 -13.73 1.30 -12.93
CA LEU A 273 -13.95 0.97 -11.52
C LEU A 273 -13.42 2.08 -10.62
N LEU A 274 -14.25 2.48 -9.64
CA LEU A 274 -13.92 3.50 -8.65
C LEU A 274 -12.67 3.10 -7.83
N THR A 275 -12.50 1.81 -7.54
CA THR A 275 -11.33 1.29 -6.81
C THR A 275 -10.01 1.34 -7.61
N LYS A 276 -10.06 1.68 -8.90
CA LYS A 276 -8.90 1.64 -9.82
C LYS A 276 -8.54 2.98 -10.41
N ASN A 277 -9.47 3.93 -10.45
CA ASN A 277 -9.27 5.25 -11.04
C ASN A 277 -9.07 6.34 -9.98
N ASN A 278 -8.57 7.50 -10.38
CA ASN A 278 -8.30 8.64 -9.50
C ASN A 278 -9.55 9.21 -8.82
N PHE A 279 -10.76 8.93 -9.31
CA PHE A 279 -11.99 9.43 -8.71
C PHE A 279 -12.32 8.75 -7.37
N GLY A 280 -11.75 7.58 -7.09
CA GLY A 280 -11.94 6.84 -5.84
C GLY A 280 -10.82 6.97 -4.81
N HIS A 281 -9.86 7.88 -5.02
CA HIS A 281 -8.72 8.09 -4.11
C HIS A 281 -8.57 9.55 -3.69
N SER A 282 -7.99 9.80 -2.50
CA SER A 282 -7.74 11.15 -1.98
C SER A 282 -6.56 11.84 -2.70
N THR A 283 -6.74 12.20 -3.96
CA THR A 283 -5.72 12.77 -4.86
C THR A 283 -6.19 14.07 -5.54
N LEU A 284 -5.48 14.55 -6.57
CA LEU A 284 -5.90 15.60 -7.49
C LEU A 284 -6.51 15.00 -8.76
N THR A 285 -7.47 15.73 -9.33
CA THR A 285 -8.06 15.44 -10.64
C THR A 285 -8.09 16.73 -11.46
N VAL A 286 -7.61 16.69 -12.70
CA VAL A 286 -7.64 17.84 -13.61
C VAL A 286 -8.66 17.59 -14.71
N ASN A 287 -9.47 18.59 -15.05
CA ASN A 287 -10.47 18.54 -16.12
C ASN A 287 -11.47 17.37 -16.05
N ASN A 288 -11.65 16.77 -14.86
CA ASN A 288 -12.40 15.52 -14.67
C ASN A 288 -11.90 14.37 -15.58
N GLN A 289 -10.58 14.29 -15.78
CA GLN A 289 -9.95 13.25 -16.58
C GLN A 289 -9.19 12.26 -15.68
N HIS A 290 -8.95 11.08 -16.24
CA HIS A 290 -8.06 10.11 -15.63
C HIS A 290 -6.63 10.63 -15.58
N HIS A 291 -5.86 10.15 -14.59
CA HIS A 291 -4.41 10.27 -14.62
C HIS A 291 -3.86 9.61 -15.88
N VAL A 292 -2.71 10.10 -16.35
CA VAL A 292 -1.93 9.42 -17.39
C VAL A 292 -1.40 8.12 -16.78
N VAL A 293 -1.76 6.99 -17.39
CA VAL A 293 -1.63 5.66 -16.76
C VAL A 293 -0.17 5.28 -16.46
N ASP A 294 0.77 5.73 -17.29
CA ASP A 294 2.21 5.54 -17.12
C ASP A 294 2.90 6.71 -16.41
N GLY A 295 2.16 7.74 -16.04
CA GLY A 295 2.67 8.93 -15.36
C GLY A 295 3.18 8.59 -13.97
N MET A 296 4.49 8.57 -13.80
CA MET A 296 5.16 8.21 -12.54
C MET A 296 5.18 9.38 -11.56
N ALA A 297 4.61 9.18 -10.38
CA ALA A 297 4.82 10.05 -9.22
C ALA A 297 5.93 9.51 -8.32
N PHE A 298 6.84 10.37 -7.86
CA PHE A 298 7.97 9.98 -7.00
C PHE A 298 8.27 11.06 -5.96
N PHE A 299 8.89 10.67 -4.85
CA PHE A 299 9.28 11.61 -3.81
C PHE A 299 10.55 12.35 -4.20
N THR A 300 10.48 13.68 -4.27
CA THR A 300 11.62 14.56 -4.51
C THR A 300 12.30 15.00 -3.22
N HIS A 301 11.57 14.94 -2.10
CA HIS A 301 12.07 15.35 -0.79
C HIS A 301 11.46 14.49 0.33
N PHE A 302 12.25 14.23 1.36
CA PHE A 302 11.83 13.63 2.62
C PHE A 302 12.70 14.19 3.75
N GLN A 303 12.06 14.64 4.80
CA GLN A 303 12.69 15.11 6.02
C GLN A 303 12.08 14.36 7.21
N ASP A 304 12.95 13.71 7.97
CA ASP A 304 12.61 13.10 9.26
C ASP A 304 12.73 14.15 10.40
N GLY A 305 12.20 13.82 11.58
CA GLY A 305 12.23 14.66 12.78
C GLY A 305 10.88 14.77 13.46
N ASP A 306 10.74 15.75 14.34
CA ASP A 306 9.50 15.99 15.11
C ASP A 306 8.35 16.50 14.24
N ALA A 307 8.69 17.26 13.18
CA ALA A 307 7.77 17.74 12.15
C ALA A 307 8.19 17.18 10.78
N PRO A 308 7.96 15.88 10.52
CA PRO A 308 8.37 15.24 9.29
C PRO A 308 7.58 15.77 8.10
N GLU A 309 8.25 15.82 6.94
CA GLU A 309 7.64 16.23 5.68
C GLU A 309 8.14 15.43 4.49
N ALA A 310 7.31 15.36 3.44
CA ALA A 310 7.65 14.72 2.19
C ALA A 310 6.97 15.41 1.01
N THR A 311 7.69 15.52 -0.10
CA THR A 311 7.19 16.14 -1.34
C THR A 311 7.21 15.12 -2.47
N LEU A 312 6.08 14.97 -3.15
CA LEU A 312 5.97 14.23 -4.41
C LEU A 312 5.95 15.18 -5.60
N ASP A 313 6.59 14.75 -6.69
CA ASP A 313 6.28 15.24 -8.03
C ASP A 313 5.17 14.37 -8.63
N LEU A 314 4.07 15.00 -9.06
CA LEU A 314 2.91 14.37 -9.70
C LEU A 314 2.80 14.75 -11.18
N SER A 315 3.74 15.54 -11.72
CA SER A 315 3.60 16.21 -13.02
C SER A 315 3.33 15.22 -14.16
N ALA A 316 4.00 14.06 -14.15
CA ALA A 316 3.81 13.03 -15.17
C ALA A 316 2.40 12.42 -15.17
N ALA A 317 1.74 12.32 -14.01
CA ALA A 317 0.35 11.84 -13.93
C ALA A 317 -0.66 12.82 -14.57
N PHE A 318 -0.26 14.08 -14.74
CA PHE A 318 -1.05 15.15 -15.34
C PHE A 318 -0.42 15.67 -16.65
N GLU A 319 0.36 14.85 -17.35
CA GLU A 319 0.95 15.24 -18.63
C GLU A 319 -0.13 15.76 -19.60
N GLY A 320 0.14 16.91 -20.21
CA GLY A 320 -0.80 17.60 -21.09
C GLY A 320 -1.97 18.30 -20.39
N GLN A 321 -2.10 18.17 -19.06
CA GLN A 321 -3.15 18.80 -18.24
C GLN A 321 -2.61 19.84 -17.26
N LEU A 322 -1.36 19.69 -16.81
CA LEU A 322 -0.60 20.66 -16.01
C LEU A 322 0.84 20.73 -16.53
N LYS A 323 1.50 21.89 -16.36
CA LYS A 323 2.94 22.02 -16.64
C LYS A 323 3.78 21.47 -15.49
N SER A 324 3.29 21.60 -14.26
CA SER A 324 3.92 21.04 -13.07
C SER A 324 2.87 20.83 -11.98
N ALA A 325 3.04 19.75 -11.20
CA ALA A 325 2.27 19.47 -10.01
C ALA A 325 3.17 18.87 -8.93
N GLN A 326 3.29 19.55 -7.80
CA GLN A 326 3.98 19.04 -6.62
C GLN A 326 3.04 18.99 -5.43
N ARG A 327 3.08 17.89 -4.67
CA ARG A 327 2.28 17.71 -3.46
C ARG A 327 3.19 17.50 -2.26
N ARG A 328 3.05 18.33 -1.24
CA ARG A 328 3.81 18.26 0.01
C ARG A 328 2.90 17.88 1.17
N PHE A 329 3.36 16.95 1.99
CA PHE A 329 2.71 16.52 3.22
C PHE A 329 3.59 16.91 4.40
N VAL A 330 3.02 17.54 5.42
CA VAL A 330 3.73 17.94 6.64
C VAL A 330 2.90 17.52 7.85
N LYS A 331 3.49 16.74 8.74
CA LYS A 331 2.93 16.55 10.09
C LYS A 331 3.35 17.77 10.92
N ASP A 332 2.52 18.81 10.93
CA ASP A 332 2.84 20.09 11.56
C ASP A 332 2.52 20.13 13.08
N SER A 333 1.79 19.13 13.58
CA SER A 333 1.63 18.88 15.02
C SER A 333 1.25 17.41 15.31
N PRO A 334 1.15 16.96 16.58
CA PRO A 334 0.66 15.63 16.92
C PRO A 334 -0.76 15.31 16.43
N THR A 335 -1.57 16.32 16.09
CA THR A 335 -2.99 16.17 15.72
C THR A 335 -3.33 16.80 14.37
N SER A 336 -2.34 17.16 13.56
CA SER A 336 -2.58 17.88 12.31
C SER A 336 -1.67 17.42 11.17
N LEU A 337 -2.28 17.35 9.98
CA LEU A 337 -1.64 17.10 8.70
C LEU A 337 -1.91 18.29 7.77
N LEU A 338 -0.85 18.95 7.30
CA LEU A 338 -0.90 19.95 6.25
C LEU A 338 -0.58 19.31 4.90
N ILE A 339 -1.44 19.59 3.92
CA ILE A 339 -1.30 19.16 2.53
C ILE A 339 -1.17 20.42 1.68
N GLU A 340 -0.08 20.53 0.93
CA GLU A 340 0.16 21.66 0.04
C GLU A 340 0.39 21.19 -1.39
N ASP A 341 -0.41 21.69 -2.33
CA ASP A 341 -0.28 21.41 -3.75
C ASP A 341 0.20 22.67 -4.48
N SER A 342 1.42 22.62 -5.02
CA SER A 342 1.99 23.68 -5.87
C SER A 342 1.80 23.31 -7.35
N LEU A 343 0.98 24.10 -8.06
CA LEU A 343 0.46 23.72 -9.37
C LEU A 343 0.72 24.82 -10.40
N VAL A 344 1.13 24.41 -11.60
CA VAL A 344 1.32 25.28 -12.77
C VAL A 344 0.41 24.80 -13.89
N ALA A 345 -0.54 25.65 -14.29
CA ALA A 345 -1.50 25.36 -15.35
C ALA A 345 -0.83 25.28 -16.74
N SER A 346 -1.34 24.37 -17.56
CA SER A 346 -1.19 24.40 -19.02
C SER A 346 -2.34 25.18 -19.65
N ASP A 347 -2.24 25.44 -20.95
CA ASP A 347 -3.31 26.10 -21.72
C ASP A 347 -4.59 25.25 -21.80
N SER A 348 -4.48 23.95 -21.52
CA SER A 348 -5.60 23.00 -21.46
C SER A 348 -6.24 22.90 -20.08
N THR A 349 -5.63 23.45 -19.02
CA THR A 349 -6.18 23.39 -17.65
C THR A 349 -7.44 24.24 -17.57
N LYS A 350 -8.58 23.62 -17.19
CA LYS A 350 -9.86 24.32 -16.97
C LYS A 350 -10.27 24.31 -15.51
N VAL A 351 -10.10 23.16 -14.85
CA VAL A 351 -10.44 22.99 -13.43
C VAL A 351 -9.51 21.96 -12.81
N ILE A 352 -9.09 22.23 -11.58
CA ILE A 352 -8.36 21.32 -10.72
C ILE A 352 -9.28 20.98 -9.55
N THR A 353 -9.45 19.70 -9.27
CA THR A 353 -10.26 19.21 -8.15
C THR A 353 -9.33 18.53 -7.16
N TRP A 354 -9.22 19.10 -5.97
CA TRP A 354 -8.66 18.41 -4.81
C TRP A 354 -9.77 17.61 -4.15
N GLN A 355 -9.49 16.36 -3.79
CA GLN A 355 -10.51 15.45 -3.26
C GLN A 355 -10.01 14.63 -2.07
N LEU A 356 -10.94 14.36 -1.14
CA LEU A 356 -10.75 13.47 0.00
C LEU A 356 -11.92 12.49 0.09
N LEU A 357 -11.61 11.19 0.21
CA LEU A 357 -12.58 10.11 0.32
C LEU A 357 -12.80 9.78 1.79
N THR A 358 -14.06 9.72 2.21
CA THR A 358 -14.42 9.48 3.61
C THR A 358 -15.76 8.77 3.74
N VAL A 359 -15.98 8.12 4.88
CA VAL A 359 -17.29 7.59 5.31
C VAL A 359 -17.90 8.40 6.46
N ALA A 360 -17.22 9.46 6.90
CA ALA A 360 -17.70 10.34 7.95
C ALA A 360 -18.95 11.11 7.50
N ASP A 361 -19.69 11.59 8.50
CA ASP A 361 -20.71 12.61 8.27
C ASP A 361 -20.02 13.97 8.15
N VAL A 362 -20.42 14.76 7.14
CA VAL A 362 -19.70 15.98 6.76
C VAL A 362 -20.61 17.19 6.95
N GLU A 363 -20.19 18.10 7.82
CA GLU A 363 -20.79 19.42 7.99
C GLU A 363 -19.96 20.45 7.22
N ILE A 364 -20.56 21.09 6.22
CA ILE A 364 -19.89 22.17 5.47
C ILE A 364 -19.92 23.44 6.32
N VAL A 365 -18.75 24.03 6.53
CA VAL A 365 -18.59 25.28 7.26
C VAL A 365 -17.83 26.31 6.42
N LYS A 366 -17.81 27.57 6.85
CA LYS A 366 -17.04 28.61 6.14
C LYS A 366 -15.55 28.23 6.10
N GLY A 367 -14.99 28.18 4.90
CA GLY A 367 -13.57 27.87 4.68
C GLY A 367 -13.20 26.39 4.82
N GLY A 368 -14.17 25.47 4.88
CA GLY A 368 -13.85 24.05 5.04
C GLY A 368 -15.04 23.15 5.40
N ALA A 369 -14.75 22.07 6.12
CA ALA A 369 -15.74 21.14 6.66
C ALA A 369 -15.34 20.64 8.05
N VAL A 370 -16.33 20.17 8.81
CA VAL A 370 -16.13 19.34 10.01
C VAL A 370 -16.64 17.93 9.70
N LEU A 371 -15.78 16.93 9.89
CA LEU A 371 -16.10 15.53 9.71
C LEU A 371 -16.38 14.91 11.08
N HIS A 372 -17.44 14.10 11.17
CA HIS A 372 -17.87 13.41 12.38
C HIS A 372 -17.89 11.90 12.16
N GLN A 373 -17.21 11.16 13.03
CA GLN A 373 -17.22 9.69 13.00
C GLN A 373 -16.81 9.15 14.38
N ASP A 374 -17.51 8.10 14.84
CA ASP A 374 -17.20 7.37 16.09
C ASP A 374 -17.02 8.28 17.33
N GLY A 375 -17.80 9.36 17.40
CA GLY A 375 -17.74 10.35 18.50
C GLY A 375 -16.56 11.32 18.42
N GLN A 376 -15.69 11.18 17.42
CA GLN A 376 -14.58 12.08 17.15
C GLN A 376 -14.93 13.12 16.09
N GLN A 377 -14.10 14.15 15.98
CA GLN A 377 -14.23 15.20 14.99
C GLN A 377 -12.89 15.49 14.31
N LEU A 378 -12.94 15.81 13.02
CA LEU A 378 -11.80 16.32 12.26
C LEU A 378 -12.22 17.57 11.48
N LYS A 379 -11.44 18.64 11.63
CA LYS A 379 -11.58 19.84 10.83
C LYS A 379 -10.78 19.74 9.55
N LEU A 380 -11.42 19.99 8.42
CA LEU A 380 -10.79 20.20 7.12
C LEU A 380 -10.82 21.70 6.83
N GLU A 381 -9.66 22.34 6.70
CA GLU A 381 -9.53 23.78 6.49
C GLU A 381 -8.88 24.07 5.13
N ASN A 382 -9.55 24.83 4.28
CA ASN A 382 -8.97 25.42 3.08
C ASN A 382 -8.28 26.74 3.46
N LEU A 383 -6.96 26.68 3.63
CA LEU A 383 -6.16 27.80 4.15
C LEU A 383 -5.78 28.81 3.07
N SER A 384 -5.73 28.43 1.79
CA SER A 384 -5.25 29.32 0.72
C SER A 384 -6.33 29.92 -0.18
N HIS A 385 -7.50 29.28 -0.28
CA HIS A 385 -8.62 29.79 -1.08
C HIS A 385 -9.94 29.74 -0.29
N PRO A 386 -10.04 30.42 0.88
CA PRO A 386 -11.18 30.30 1.79
C PRO A 386 -12.53 30.72 1.18
N GLU A 387 -12.53 31.40 0.04
CA GLU A 387 -13.69 31.73 -0.77
C GLU A 387 -14.27 30.54 -1.54
N ILE A 388 -13.47 29.51 -1.79
CA ILE A 388 -13.91 28.27 -2.45
C ILE A 388 -14.55 27.38 -1.41
N SER A 389 -15.87 27.20 -1.54
CA SER A 389 -16.62 26.28 -0.70
C SER A 389 -16.30 24.83 -1.07
N VAL A 390 -16.22 23.98 -0.06
CA VAL A 390 -16.20 22.53 -0.25
C VAL A 390 -17.54 22.04 -0.79
N SER A 391 -17.52 20.97 -1.57
CA SER A 391 -18.71 20.21 -1.96
C SER A 391 -18.59 18.74 -1.55
N VAL A 392 -19.72 18.08 -1.30
CA VAL A 392 -19.76 16.67 -0.93
C VAL A 392 -20.53 15.89 -2.00
N ILE A 393 -19.87 14.90 -2.60
CA ILE A 393 -20.46 14.00 -3.60
C ILE A 393 -20.70 12.64 -2.94
N SER A 394 -21.95 12.15 -2.96
CA SER A 394 -22.25 10.78 -2.52
C SER A 394 -21.68 9.77 -3.50
N LEU A 395 -21.03 8.73 -2.99
CA LEU A 395 -20.56 7.56 -3.73
C LEU A 395 -21.15 6.26 -3.13
N ASP A 396 -22.26 6.39 -2.40
CA ASP A 396 -23.10 5.29 -1.91
C ASP A 396 -24.55 5.51 -2.42
N PRO A 397 -25.07 4.65 -3.33
CA PRO A 397 -24.35 3.54 -3.96
C PRO A 397 -23.22 4.03 -4.86
N ALA A 398 -22.22 3.17 -5.08
CA ALA A 398 -21.11 3.50 -5.98
C ALA A 398 -21.60 3.59 -7.44
N PRO A 399 -20.90 4.35 -8.32
CA PRO A 399 -21.37 4.66 -9.67
C PRO A 399 -21.68 3.43 -10.53
N MET A 400 -20.92 2.36 -10.39
CA MET A 400 -21.18 1.08 -11.07
C MET A 400 -21.67 0.03 -10.07
N GLU A 401 -22.57 -0.84 -10.52
CA GLU A 401 -22.98 -2.03 -9.74
C GLU A 401 -21.77 -2.95 -9.44
N LEU A 402 -20.81 -2.99 -10.36
CA LEU A 402 -19.56 -3.75 -10.24
C LEU A 402 -18.55 -3.10 -9.28
N ASP A 403 -18.76 -1.85 -8.87
CA ASP A 403 -17.89 -1.23 -7.88
C ASP A 403 -18.08 -1.89 -6.51
N ARG A 404 -17.00 -1.85 -5.74
CA ARG A 404 -17.06 -2.09 -4.31
C ARG A 404 -18.05 -1.11 -3.66
N GLN A 405 -19.12 -1.64 -3.09
CA GLN A 405 -20.07 -0.85 -2.32
C GLN A 405 -19.50 -0.61 -0.91
N ILE A 406 -19.33 0.66 -0.54
CA ILE A 406 -18.90 1.08 0.78
C ILE A 406 -19.99 1.99 1.35
N LYS A 407 -20.59 1.56 2.46
CA LYS A 407 -21.67 2.31 3.10
C LYS A 407 -21.19 3.71 3.49
N ASN A 408 -22.02 4.71 3.20
CA ASN A 408 -21.78 6.12 3.50
C ASN A 408 -20.55 6.73 2.82
N LEU A 409 -19.99 6.09 1.79
CA LEU A 409 -18.83 6.62 1.05
C LEU A 409 -19.19 7.95 0.39
N LYS A 410 -18.33 8.95 0.59
CA LYS A 410 -18.45 10.28 -0.02
C LYS A 410 -17.09 10.77 -0.45
N ARG A 411 -17.11 11.71 -1.39
CA ARG A 411 -15.96 12.50 -1.80
C ARG A 411 -16.19 13.96 -1.46
N ILE A 412 -15.32 14.52 -0.61
CA ILE A 412 -15.23 15.95 -0.38
C ILE A 412 -14.36 16.54 -1.48
N GLU A 413 -14.80 17.62 -2.12
CA GLU A 413 -14.10 18.27 -3.23
C GLU A 413 -13.87 19.75 -2.95
N LEU A 414 -12.69 20.24 -3.32
CA LEU A 414 -12.40 21.65 -3.56
C LEU A 414 -12.10 21.81 -5.06
N ARG A 415 -12.93 22.56 -5.77
CA ARG A 415 -12.81 22.76 -7.21
C ARG A 415 -12.25 24.15 -7.49
N LEU A 416 -11.05 24.19 -8.04
CA LEU A 416 -10.30 25.39 -8.40
C LEU A 416 -10.37 25.60 -9.92
N PRO A 417 -11.17 26.56 -10.40
CA PRO A 417 -11.14 26.94 -11.82
C PRO A 417 -9.78 27.50 -12.22
N ALA A 418 -9.31 27.25 -13.43
CA ALA A 418 -7.99 27.74 -13.86
C ALA A 418 -7.89 29.28 -13.87
N TYR A 419 -9.01 30.00 -14.07
CA TYR A 419 -9.01 31.46 -14.15
C TYR A 419 -8.68 32.16 -12.82
N ILE A 420 -8.74 31.47 -11.67
CA ILE A 420 -8.33 32.05 -10.37
C ILE A 420 -6.83 31.90 -10.12
N MET A 421 -6.10 31.14 -10.94
CA MET A 421 -4.66 30.94 -10.83
C MET A 421 -3.93 32.18 -11.35
N LYS A 422 -3.22 32.90 -10.47
CA LYS A 422 -2.47 34.09 -10.84
C LYS A 422 -1.24 33.70 -11.67
N GLU A 423 -1.09 34.30 -12.84
CA GLU A 423 0.01 33.99 -13.79
C GLU A 423 0.08 32.50 -14.15
N GLY A 424 -1.05 31.78 -14.09
CA GLY A 424 -1.11 30.34 -14.36
C GLY A 424 -0.50 29.48 -13.24
N THR A 425 -0.32 30.03 -12.04
CA THR A 425 0.21 29.30 -10.87
C THR A 425 -0.74 29.39 -9.68
N THR A 426 -0.75 28.36 -8.83
CA THR A 426 -1.43 28.41 -7.54
C THR A 426 -0.78 27.47 -6.51
N THR A 427 -0.99 27.78 -5.23
CA THR A 427 -0.69 26.88 -4.12
C THR A 427 -1.96 26.62 -3.33
N LEU A 428 -2.48 25.40 -3.39
CA LEU A 428 -3.59 24.96 -2.55
C LEU A 428 -3.05 24.46 -1.22
N ARG A 429 -3.56 24.95 -0.08
CA ARG A 429 -3.20 24.50 1.26
C ARG A 429 -4.44 24.01 1.98
N VAL A 430 -4.45 22.72 2.32
CA VAL A 430 -5.52 22.10 3.11
C VAL A 430 -4.93 21.54 4.39
N ARG A 431 -5.51 21.88 5.54
CA ARG A 431 -5.14 21.28 6.82
C ARG A 431 -6.24 20.36 7.31
N LEU A 432 -5.85 19.17 7.76
CA LEU A 432 -6.69 18.23 8.50
C LEU A 432 -6.25 18.27 9.96
N SER A 433 -7.12 18.64 10.89
CA SER A 433 -6.77 18.76 12.31
C SER A 433 -7.85 18.20 13.23
N GLY A 434 -7.43 17.45 14.26
CA GLY A 434 -8.29 16.95 15.33
C GLY A 434 -8.11 17.72 16.63
N ALA A 435 -9.06 17.52 17.54
CA ALA A 435 -8.99 18.02 18.92
C ALA A 435 -7.99 17.23 19.76
#